data_AF-A0A3M1ZX79-F1
#
_entry.id   AF-A0A3M1ZX79-F1
#
_cell.length_a   1.000
_cell.length_b   1.000
_cell.length_c   1.000
_cell.angle_alpha   90.00
_cell.angle_beta   90.00
_cell.angle_gamma   90.00
#
_symmetry.space_group_name_H-M   'P 1'
#
loop_
_entity.id
_entity.type
_entity.pdbx_description
1 polymer ?
#
loop_
_entity_poly.entity_id
_entity_poly.type
_entity_poly.pdbx_seq_one_letter_code
_entity_poly.pdbx_strand_id
1 'polypeptide(L)'
;NRVNTDIIGYYPENGYLGSGAFVGSNNWVVSGEHTASGLPLLANDPHLSIQMPSIWYEVGLHAPGWNVRGFSFAGVPGVIIGHNDKIAWGVTNVGPDVQDLYIEKINPSNPNQYEYMGKWEDMEIIPEVIKVNGGEDITLEVRVTRHGPIISEIVDGTSDVLAMRWTAQEPSRVLESVIRLNQAQNYEDFREALRFWDIPSQNFVYADIEGNIAYQMPGLVPIRKNGNGLAPVPGWTGEYEWEGWIPYEQLPAMFNPERGYIATANHAVVDEEYPYLLALYWDNGNRGQRIVEMLEEAIDRGNITAEDFARIQFDSKSLVAEAYQPLFTNLSSDNAQVQAAIERLRGWDLQNRRDSVPAALFEIFFMHLARNVLMDDIGDPELFDFVAQADSGIVFFIDLADDPQAKWWDNLGTSAVETREEIILQSLADTINWFEQNVSDNMNDWTWGSIHQATFVSAPLGQSGIGVIESLVNRGPFPADGGRDIVNANSWNWNNPASVTGHPSMRMIVDMSDFESSLTVIPTGQSGHPYHPHYDDQIELWLNGEYHPMWFGREAVEANAEGVLVLEPGE
;
A
#
# COMPACT_ATOMS: atom_id res chain seq x y z
N ASN A 1 -12.59 -15.00 17.46
CA ASN A 1 -12.14 -13.87 16.63
C ASN A 1 -10.91 -13.28 17.30
N ARG A 2 -9.72 -13.77 16.92
CA ARG A 2 -8.42 -13.31 17.42
C ARG A 2 -7.86 -12.35 16.39
N VAL A 3 -8.21 -11.08 16.53
CA VAL A 3 -7.62 -10.01 15.74
C VAL A 3 -6.60 -9.38 16.65
N ASN A 4 -5.35 -9.40 16.23
CA ASN A 4 -4.27 -8.79 16.98
C ASN A 4 -3.57 -7.78 16.06
N THR A 5 -3.99 -6.54 16.19
CA THR A 5 -3.34 -5.38 15.55
C THR A 5 -2.18 -4.83 16.38
N ASP A 6 -1.84 -5.48 17.50
CA ASP A 6 -0.61 -5.21 18.27
C ASP A 6 0.55 -6.08 17.77
N ILE A 7 0.37 -6.85 16.69
CA ILE A 7 1.46 -7.59 16.05
C ILE A 7 2.34 -6.59 15.33
N ILE A 8 3.36 -6.17 16.05
CA ILE A 8 4.50 -5.43 15.52
C ILE A 8 5.58 -6.48 15.26
N GLY A 9 5.91 -6.71 13.98
CA GLY A 9 7.16 -7.37 13.58
C GLY A 9 7.34 -8.85 13.92
N TYR A 10 6.29 -9.69 13.90
CA TYR A 10 6.47 -11.14 14.01
C TYR A 10 6.08 -11.87 12.71
N TYR A 11 7.08 -12.48 12.06
CA TYR A 11 6.90 -13.35 10.89
C TYR A 11 6.73 -14.82 11.30
N PRO A 12 5.79 -15.58 10.71
CA PRO A 12 5.83 -17.03 10.78
C PRO A 12 7.06 -17.57 10.05
N GLU A 13 7.75 -18.54 10.65
CA GLU A 13 8.88 -19.22 10.02
C GLU A 13 8.40 -19.94 8.73
N ASN A 14 8.98 -19.53 7.58
CA ASN A 14 8.95 -20.12 6.23
C ASN A 14 8.08 -19.41 5.16
N GLY A 15 8.73 -18.73 4.20
CA GLY A 15 8.24 -18.58 2.82
C GLY A 15 8.56 -17.27 2.08
N TYR A 16 9.11 -17.36 0.86
CA TYR A 16 9.46 -16.25 -0.05
C TYR A 16 8.68 -16.29 -1.38
N LEU A 17 8.59 -15.12 -2.03
CA LEU A 17 8.36 -14.76 -3.45
C LEU A 17 6.98 -14.19 -3.86
N GLY A 18 7.01 -12.98 -4.46
CA GLY A 18 5.92 -12.33 -5.22
C GLY A 18 5.87 -10.80 -5.11
N SER A 19 6.53 -10.06 -6.01
CA SER A 19 6.53 -8.59 -6.03
C SER A 19 5.59 -8.05 -7.13
N GLY A 20 4.39 -7.64 -6.73
CA GLY A 20 3.80 -6.45 -7.34
C GLY A 20 4.55 -5.23 -6.81
N ALA A 21 4.58 -4.11 -7.54
CA ALA A 21 4.97 -2.83 -6.95
C ALA A 21 3.94 -2.49 -5.85
N PHE A 22 4.16 -3.02 -4.64
CA PHE A 22 3.20 -2.91 -3.56
C PHE A 22 3.09 -1.45 -3.17
N VAL A 23 1.85 -0.98 -3.12
CA VAL A 23 1.52 0.34 -2.64
C VAL A 23 0.69 0.16 -1.37
N GLY A 24 1.18 0.71 -0.27
CA GLY A 24 0.61 0.53 1.07
C GLY A 24 -0.72 1.27 1.26
N SER A 25 -1.21 1.37 2.49
CA SER A 25 -2.36 2.18 2.88
C SER A 25 -2.36 2.29 4.40
N ASN A 26 -2.83 3.42 4.95
CA ASN A 26 -3.07 3.54 6.39
C ASN A 26 -4.55 3.79 6.67
N ASN A 27 -5.07 3.23 7.77
CA ASN A 27 -6.27 3.72 8.42
C ASN A 27 -6.20 3.51 9.93
N TRP A 28 -6.93 4.33 10.66
CA TRP A 28 -7.15 4.12 12.09
C TRP A 28 -8.45 4.77 12.54
N VAL A 29 -8.94 4.31 13.69
CA VAL A 29 -10.11 4.84 14.37
C VAL A 29 -9.84 4.89 15.87
N VAL A 30 -10.24 5.98 16.51
CA VAL A 30 -10.09 6.21 17.96
C VAL A 30 -11.48 6.44 18.56
N SER A 31 -11.77 5.77 19.67
CA SER A 31 -13.04 5.87 20.38
C SER A 31 -13.22 7.23 21.06
N GLY A 32 -14.47 7.59 21.34
CA GLY A 32 -14.82 8.82 22.06
C GLY A 32 -14.24 8.93 23.48
N GLU A 33 -13.68 7.86 24.04
CA GLU A 33 -12.99 7.89 25.34
C GLU A 33 -11.72 8.75 25.30
N HIS A 34 -11.06 8.79 24.13
CA HIS A 34 -9.76 9.46 23.97
C HIS A 34 -9.83 10.75 23.14
N THR A 35 -10.94 10.99 22.44
CA THR A 35 -11.10 12.19 21.60
C THR A 35 -11.62 13.40 22.38
N ALA A 36 -11.26 14.59 21.93
CA ALA A 36 -11.70 15.85 22.54
C ALA A 36 -13.22 16.07 22.45
N SER A 37 -13.87 15.53 21.41
CA SER A 37 -15.31 15.69 21.16
C SER A 37 -16.18 14.69 21.93
N GLY A 38 -15.59 13.62 22.47
CA GLY A 38 -16.32 12.53 23.12
C GLY A 38 -16.98 11.55 22.15
N LEU A 39 -16.77 11.71 20.85
CA LEU A 39 -17.19 10.77 19.80
C LEU A 39 -16.01 10.37 18.90
N PRO A 40 -16.09 9.24 18.18
CA PRO A 40 -14.95 8.71 17.45
C PRO A 40 -14.41 9.63 16.36
N LEU A 41 -13.11 9.48 16.09
CA LEU A 41 -12.43 10.02 14.91
C LEU A 41 -11.92 8.86 14.06
N LEU A 42 -12.05 8.97 12.73
CA LEU A 42 -11.57 7.97 11.77
C LEU A 42 -10.70 8.62 10.71
N ALA A 43 -9.53 8.06 10.42
CA ALA A 43 -8.66 8.47 9.32
C ALA A 43 -8.41 7.34 8.32
N ASN A 44 -8.22 7.71 7.05
CA ASN A 44 -7.79 6.80 6.00
C ASN A 44 -6.99 7.55 4.92
N ASP A 45 -5.90 6.94 4.47
CA ASP A 45 -5.10 7.37 3.32
C ASP A 45 -4.55 6.13 2.60
N PRO A 46 -5.28 5.59 1.60
CA PRO A 46 -4.78 4.52 0.76
C PRO A 46 -3.61 5.02 -0.09
N HIS A 47 -2.57 4.22 -0.25
CA HIS A 47 -1.43 4.57 -1.09
C HIS A 47 -1.53 3.82 -2.41
N LEU A 48 -1.42 4.53 -3.53
CA LEU A 48 -1.52 3.96 -4.89
C LEU A 48 -0.44 4.58 -5.79
N SER A 49 -0.28 4.02 -7.00
CA SER A 49 0.70 4.54 -7.96
C SER A 49 0.39 6.00 -8.31
N ILE A 50 1.45 6.80 -8.43
CA ILE A 50 1.31 8.21 -8.79
C ILE A 50 0.76 8.36 -10.21
N GLN A 51 -0.32 9.13 -10.35
CA GLN A 51 -0.96 9.36 -11.65
C GLN A 51 -1.73 10.69 -11.68
N MET A 52 -2.12 11.08 -12.89
CA MET A 52 -3.06 12.15 -13.15
C MET A 52 -4.12 11.70 -14.16
N PRO A 53 -5.41 12.04 -13.99
CA PRO A 53 -6.02 12.67 -12.81
C PRO A 53 -5.96 11.77 -11.56
N SER A 54 -6.36 12.33 -10.41
CA SER A 54 -6.56 11.54 -9.18
C SER A 54 -7.38 10.28 -9.46
N ILE A 55 -6.96 9.15 -8.89
CA ILE A 55 -7.73 7.90 -9.00
C ILE A 55 -9.07 7.99 -8.27
N TRP A 56 -9.07 8.68 -7.13
CA TRP A 56 -10.24 8.89 -6.31
C TRP A 56 -11.02 10.10 -6.79
N TYR A 57 -12.33 9.91 -6.89
CA TYR A 57 -13.31 10.93 -7.21
C TYR A 57 -14.12 11.26 -5.97
N GLU A 58 -14.00 12.49 -5.48
CA GLU A 58 -14.80 12.95 -4.34
C GLU A 58 -16.27 13.11 -4.74
N VAL A 59 -17.19 12.49 -4.00
CA VAL A 59 -18.62 12.52 -4.34
C VAL A 59 -19.50 12.52 -3.08
N GLY A 60 -20.56 13.33 -3.11
CA GLY A 60 -21.68 13.30 -2.17
C GLY A 60 -22.96 12.89 -2.90
N LEU A 61 -23.71 11.94 -2.35
CA LEU A 61 -24.96 11.41 -2.90
C LEU A 61 -26.09 11.58 -1.87
N HIS A 62 -27.08 12.40 -2.23
CA HIS A 62 -28.17 12.79 -1.33
C HIS A 62 -29.53 12.54 -1.99
N ALA A 63 -30.27 11.56 -1.47
CA ALA A 63 -31.62 11.18 -1.88
C ALA A 63 -32.34 10.46 -0.71
N PRO A 64 -33.65 10.19 -0.77
CA PRO A 64 -34.30 9.35 0.23
C PRO A 64 -33.61 7.98 0.36
N GLY A 65 -33.10 7.66 1.56
CA GLY A 65 -32.36 6.43 1.82
C GLY A 65 -30.89 6.44 1.36
N TRP A 66 -30.37 7.60 0.94
CA TRP A 66 -28.98 7.81 0.53
C TRP A 66 -28.51 9.18 1.04
N ASN A 67 -27.61 9.19 2.01
CA ASN A 67 -27.03 10.43 2.50
C ASN A 67 -25.56 10.15 2.83
N VAL A 68 -24.71 10.15 1.82
CA VAL A 68 -23.34 9.63 1.91
C VAL A 68 -22.36 10.56 1.20
N ARG A 69 -21.15 10.70 1.73
CA ARG A 69 -20.06 11.52 1.18
C ARG A 69 -18.74 10.78 1.36
N GLY A 70 -17.89 10.86 0.34
CA GLY A 70 -16.58 10.21 0.37
C GLY A 70 -15.94 10.13 -1.00
N PHE A 71 -15.20 9.05 -1.22
CA PHE A 71 -14.45 8.78 -2.43
C PHE A 71 -15.05 7.60 -3.18
N SER A 72 -15.10 7.74 -4.49
CA SER A 72 -15.47 6.69 -5.43
C SER A 72 -14.42 6.55 -6.52
N PHE A 73 -14.61 5.59 -7.41
CA PHE A 73 -13.87 5.49 -8.66
C PHE A 73 -14.73 6.01 -9.80
N ALA A 74 -14.10 6.65 -10.79
CA ALA A 74 -14.81 7.07 -11.99
C ALA A 74 -15.52 5.86 -12.65
N GLY A 75 -16.84 5.95 -12.79
CA GLY A 75 -17.68 4.87 -13.36
C GLY A 75 -18.19 3.83 -12.36
N VAL A 76 -17.81 3.92 -11.07
CA VAL A 76 -18.31 3.03 -10.01
C VAL A 76 -19.42 3.75 -9.22
N PRO A 77 -20.58 3.10 -8.98
CA PRO A 77 -21.65 3.70 -8.19
C PRO A 77 -21.34 3.67 -6.69
N GLY A 78 -21.81 4.70 -5.97
CA GLY A 78 -21.68 4.80 -4.52
C GLY A 78 -20.31 5.29 -4.05
N VAL A 79 -20.15 5.33 -2.73
CA VAL A 79 -18.95 5.74 -2.00
C VAL A 79 -18.23 4.49 -1.50
N ILE A 80 -16.95 4.34 -1.84
CA ILE A 80 -16.11 3.20 -1.43
C ILE A 80 -15.48 3.46 -0.07
N ILE A 81 -15.04 4.68 0.19
CA ILE A 81 -14.45 5.14 1.46
C ILE A 81 -15.13 6.44 1.84
N GLY A 82 -15.60 6.58 3.08
CA GLY A 82 -16.31 7.79 3.48
C GLY A 82 -17.21 7.58 4.68
N HIS A 83 -18.30 8.33 4.71
CA HIS A 83 -19.29 8.24 5.76
C HIS A 83 -20.68 8.55 5.22
N ASN A 84 -21.70 8.09 5.95
CA ASN A 84 -23.06 8.58 5.84
C ASN A 84 -23.43 9.38 7.11
N ASP A 85 -24.71 9.62 7.37
CA ASP A 85 -25.18 10.36 8.55
C ASP A 85 -25.26 9.53 9.85
N LYS A 86 -24.66 8.32 9.84
CA LYS A 86 -24.66 7.36 10.95
C LYS A 86 -23.30 6.74 11.23
N ILE A 87 -22.60 6.34 10.16
CA ILE A 87 -21.37 5.55 10.25
C ILE A 87 -20.31 6.12 9.32
N ALA A 88 -19.04 5.88 9.65
CA ALA A 88 -17.88 6.13 8.80
C ALA A 88 -17.06 4.86 8.63
N TRP A 89 -16.40 4.73 7.49
CA TRP A 89 -15.52 3.59 7.20
C TRP A 89 -14.32 4.00 6.36
N GLY A 90 -13.20 3.30 6.59
CA GLY A 90 -11.98 3.40 5.82
C GLY A 90 -11.39 2.02 5.55
N VAL A 91 -10.51 1.90 4.56
CA VAL A 91 -9.95 0.62 4.10
C VAL A 91 -8.43 0.67 3.92
N THR A 92 -7.77 -0.43 4.24
CA THR A 92 -6.42 -0.74 3.74
C THR A 92 -6.42 -2.13 3.12
N ASN A 93 -5.48 -2.42 2.21
CA ASN A 93 -5.38 -3.76 1.64
C ASN A 93 -4.92 -4.78 2.70
N VAL A 94 -5.59 -5.95 2.76
CA VAL A 94 -5.18 -7.05 3.66
C VAL A 94 -3.99 -7.82 3.10
N GLY A 95 -3.92 -7.95 1.78
CA GLY A 95 -2.92 -8.81 1.11
C GLY A 95 -3.09 -10.31 1.38
N PRO A 96 -4.32 -10.89 1.44
CA PRO A 96 -4.46 -12.31 1.69
C PRO A 96 -3.97 -13.11 0.49
N ASP A 97 -3.45 -14.30 0.76
CA ASP A 97 -3.09 -15.30 -0.23
C ASP A 97 -4.36 -15.94 -0.82
N VAL A 98 -4.77 -15.38 -1.96
CA VAL A 98 -5.98 -15.75 -2.71
C VAL A 98 -5.67 -16.19 -4.15
N GLN A 99 -4.41 -16.51 -4.43
CA GLN A 99 -3.92 -16.94 -5.74
C GLN A 99 -3.10 -18.22 -5.56
N ASP A 100 -3.40 -19.26 -6.34
CA ASP A 100 -2.59 -20.48 -6.40
C ASP A 100 -2.19 -20.79 -7.84
N LEU A 101 -0.96 -21.28 -8.01
CA LEU A 101 -0.47 -21.82 -9.27
C LEU A 101 -0.54 -23.34 -9.25
N TYR A 102 -1.21 -23.92 -10.25
CA TYR A 102 -1.29 -25.37 -10.44
C TYR A 102 -0.42 -25.79 -11.63
N ILE A 103 0.47 -26.74 -11.43
CA ILE A 103 1.20 -27.41 -12.51
C ILE A 103 0.26 -28.44 -13.14
N GLU A 104 -0.14 -28.19 -14.39
CA GLU A 104 -1.00 -29.05 -15.17
C GLU A 104 -0.20 -30.08 -15.95
N LYS A 105 -0.62 -31.34 -15.83
CA LYS A 105 -0.01 -32.44 -16.56
C LYS A 105 -0.71 -32.61 -17.91
N ILE A 106 -0.04 -32.21 -18.98
CA ILE A 106 -0.61 -32.23 -20.33
C ILE A 106 -0.62 -33.63 -20.94
N ASN A 107 -1.68 -33.96 -21.67
CA ASN A 107 -1.78 -35.21 -22.40
C ASN A 107 -0.75 -35.23 -23.55
N PRO A 108 0.21 -36.17 -23.56
CA PRO A 108 1.23 -36.25 -24.60
C PRO A 108 0.66 -36.58 -25.99
N SER A 109 -0.58 -37.08 -26.07
CA SER A 109 -1.26 -37.38 -27.34
C SER A 109 -2.23 -36.28 -27.80
N ASN A 110 -2.57 -35.31 -26.92
CA ASN A 110 -3.46 -34.20 -27.24
C ASN A 110 -3.11 -32.98 -26.36
N PRO A 111 -2.41 -31.96 -26.87
CA PRO A 111 -1.97 -30.82 -26.05
C PRO A 111 -3.11 -29.95 -25.51
N ASN A 112 -4.36 -30.16 -25.97
CA ASN A 112 -5.55 -29.48 -25.50
C ASN A 112 -6.26 -30.26 -24.37
N GLN A 113 -5.59 -31.26 -23.79
CA GLN A 113 -6.08 -32.02 -22.65
C GLN A 113 -5.08 -32.00 -21.49
N TYR A 114 -5.60 -32.06 -20.28
CA TYR A 114 -4.83 -32.15 -19.04
C TYR A 114 -5.35 -33.28 -18.15
N GLU A 115 -4.49 -33.81 -17.28
CA GLU A 115 -4.85 -34.89 -16.36
C GLU A 115 -5.51 -34.34 -15.10
N TYR A 116 -6.66 -34.90 -14.73
CA TYR A 116 -7.26 -34.71 -13.42
C TYR A 116 -7.69 -36.06 -12.82
N MET A 117 -7.13 -36.40 -11.66
CA MET A 117 -7.44 -37.64 -10.93
C MET A 117 -7.42 -38.90 -11.81
N GLY A 118 -6.39 -39.01 -12.68
CA GLY A 118 -6.20 -40.14 -13.59
C GLY A 118 -7.04 -40.13 -14.87
N LYS A 119 -7.74 -39.02 -15.17
CA LYS A 119 -8.54 -38.86 -16.40
C LYS A 119 -8.04 -37.67 -17.22
N TRP A 120 -8.07 -37.80 -18.54
CA TRP A 120 -7.82 -36.67 -19.44
C TRP A 120 -9.10 -35.86 -19.60
N GLU A 121 -9.03 -34.57 -19.31
CA GLU A 121 -10.10 -33.60 -19.50
C GLU A 121 -9.71 -32.61 -20.60
N ASP A 122 -10.67 -32.22 -21.44
CA ASP A 122 -10.46 -31.18 -22.45
C ASP A 122 -10.35 -29.81 -21.77
N MET A 123 -9.40 -29.00 -22.23
CA MET A 123 -9.34 -27.58 -21.89
C MET A 123 -10.45 -26.83 -22.65
N GLU A 124 -10.96 -25.76 -22.03
CA GLU A 124 -11.70 -24.75 -22.78
C GLU A 124 -10.71 -23.88 -23.55
N ILE A 125 -10.99 -23.62 -24.83
CA ILE A 125 -10.17 -22.79 -25.71
C ILE A 125 -10.99 -21.60 -26.16
N ILE A 126 -10.57 -20.41 -25.74
CA ILE A 126 -11.24 -19.15 -26.05
C ILE A 126 -10.36 -18.39 -27.04
N PRO A 127 -10.78 -18.25 -28.32
CA PRO A 127 -10.07 -17.42 -29.28
C PRO A 127 -10.34 -15.95 -28.99
N GLU A 128 -9.33 -15.24 -28.50
CA GLU A 128 -9.39 -13.81 -28.20
C GLU A 128 -8.69 -13.00 -29.30
N VAL A 129 -9.35 -11.98 -29.83
CA VAL A 129 -8.81 -11.14 -30.91
C VAL A 129 -8.55 -9.73 -30.38
N ILE A 130 -7.28 -9.42 -30.16
CA ILE A 130 -6.81 -8.10 -29.74
C ILE A 130 -6.62 -7.23 -30.98
N LYS A 131 -7.42 -6.17 -31.09
CA LYS A 131 -7.31 -5.18 -32.16
C LYS A 131 -6.24 -4.15 -31.82
N VAL A 132 -5.21 -4.05 -32.64
CA VAL A 132 -4.07 -3.14 -32.43
C VAL A 132 -4.25 -1.88 -33.27
N ASN A 133 -4.25 -0.71 -32.61
CA ASN A 133 -4.36 0.56 -33.34
C ASN A 133 -3.16 0.76 -34.29
N GLY A 134 -3.43 0.85 -35.59
CA GLY A 134 -2.40 0.96 -36.62
C GLY A 134 -1.62 -0.33 -36.91
N GLY A 135 -2.01 -1.46 -36.31
CA GLY A 135 -1.39 -2.77 -36.50
C GLY A 135 -2.35 -3.84 -37.03
N GLU A 136 -1.85 -5.06 -37.19
CA GLU A 136 -2.68 -6.23 -37.48
C GLU A 136 -3.32 -6.77 -36.19
N ASP A 137 -4.48 -7.43 -36.33
CA ASP A 137 -5.13 -8.11 -35.21
C ASP A 137 -4.25 -9.24 -34.67
N ILE A 138 -4.12 -9.33 -33.35
CA ILE A 138 -3.43 -10.43 -32.67
C ILE A 138 -4.49 -11.40 -32.17
N THR A 139 -4.40 -12.67 -32.57
CA THR A 139 -5.28 -13.73 -32.06
C THR A 139 -4.54 -14.56 -31.04
N LEU A 140 -5.11 -14.71 -29.83
CA LEU A 140 -4.61 -15.54 -28.75
C LEU A 140 -5.57 -16.71 -28.52
N GLU A 141 -5.02 -17.90 -28.23
CA GLU A 141 -5.80 -19.04 -27.78
C GLU A 141 -5.71 -19.16 -26.26
N VAL A 142 -6.65 -18.55 -25.56
CA VAL A 142 -6.70 -18.64 -24.10
C VAL A 142 -7.18 -20.04 -23.71
N ARG A 143 -6.29 -20.83 -23.12
CA ARG A 143 -6.57 -22.19 -22.64
C ARG A 143 -6.93 -22.15 -21.17
N VAL A 144 -8.06 -22.73 -20.81
CA VAL A 144 -8.59 -22.73 -19.44
C VAL A 144 -8.81 -24.15 -18.96
N THR A 145 -8.26 -24.47 -17.79
CA THR A 145 -8.51 -25.72 -17.06
C THR A 145 -9.52 -25.47 -15.93
N ARG A 146 -9.88 -26.51 -15.19
CA ARG A 146 -10.67 -26.37 -13.95
C ARG A 146 -10.03 -25.47 -12.90
N HIS A 147 -8.70 -25.30 -12.94
CA HIS A 147 -7.98 -24.46 -11.99
C HIS A 147 -7.84 -23.02 -12.49
N GLY A 148 -8.12 -22.74 -13.77
CA GLY A 148 -8.07 -21.40 -14.34
C GLY A 148 -7.32 -21.34 -15.66
N PRO A 149 -7.06 -20.12 -16.17
CA PRO A 149 -6.31 -19.91 -17.40
C PRO A 149 -4.86 -20.37 -17.26
N ILE A 150 -4.31 -20.93 -18.35
CA ILE A 150 -2.88 -21.23 -18.47
C ILE A 150 -2.11 -19.92 -18.65
N ILE A 151 -1.10 -19.69 -17.81
CA ILE A 151 -0.28 -18.47 -17.81
C ILE A 151 1.20 -18.71 -18.10
N SER A 152 1.63 -19.95 -18.37
CA SER A 152 3.06 -20.26 -18.60
C SER A 152 3.73 -19.42 -19.67
N GLU A 153 2.97 -19.00 -20.68
CA GLU A 153 3.51 -18.22 -21.82
C GLU A 153 3.95 -16.81 -21.41
N ILE A 154 3.51 -16.31 -20.25
CA ILE A 154 3.92 -15.02 -19.67
C ILE A 154 4.83 -15.17 -18.45
N VAL A 155 5.25 -16.40 -18.13
CA VAL A 155 6.17 -16.68 -17.02
C VAL A 155 7.51 -17.10 -17.60
N ASP A 156 8.53 -16.25 -17.44
CA ASP A 156 9.86 -16.52 -17.98
C ASP A 156 10.53 -17.72 -17.30
N GLY A 157 11.25 -18.53 -18.09
CA GLY A 157 12.13 -19.59 -17.57
C GLY A 157 11.44 -20.87 -17.11
N THR A 158 10.11 -20.97 -17.17
CA THR A 158 9.39 -22.21 -16.82
C THR A 158 9.11 -23.10 -18.03
N SER A 159 9.29 -24.41 -17.85
CA SER A 159 8.81 -25.45 -18.77
C SER A 159 7.47 -26.05 -18.34
N ASP A 160 7.02 -25.73 -17.14
CA ASP A 160 5.79 -26.25 -16.58
C ASP A 160 4.59 -25.54 -17.19
N VAL A 161 3.47 -26.27 -17.32
CA VAL A 161 2.20 -25.68 -17.73
C VAL A 161 1.45 -25.25 -16.47
N LEU A 162 1.35 -23.94 -16.24
CA LEU A 162 0.84 -23.34 -15.02
C LEU A 162 -0.55 -22.79 -15.26
N ALA A 163 -1.54 -23.30 -14.53
CA ALA A 163 -2.87 -22.71 -14.42
C ALA A 163 -2.93 -21.80 -13.19
N MET A 164 -3.52 -20.60 -13.32
CA MET A 164 -3.69 -19.67 -12.21
C MET A 164 -5.12 -19.70 -11.68
N ARG A 165 -5.29 -20.17 -10.44
CA ARG A 165 -6.55 -20.10 -9.70
C ARG A 165 -6.57 -18.84 -8.85
N TRP A 166 -7.53 -17.97 -9.08
CA TRP A 166 -7.63 -16.71 -8.35
C TRP A 166 -9.08 -16.43 -7.96
N THR A 167 -9.32 -16.03 -6.71
CA THR A 167 -10.66 -15.64 -6.23
C THR A 167 -11.30 -14.52 -7.05
N ALA A 168 -10.52 -13.70 -7.75
CA ALA A 168 -11.08 -12.68 -8.65
C ALA A 168 -11.75 -13.25 -9.92
N GLN A 169 -11.58 -14.54 -10.19
CA GLN A 169 -12.28 -15.25 -11.25
C GLN A 169 -13.66 -15.76 -10.79
N GLU A 170 -13.96 -15.69 -9.49
CA GLU A 170 -15.25 -16.07 -8.94
C GLU A 170 -16.30 -14.96 -9.17
N PRO A 171 -17.59 -15.29 -9.38
CA PRO A 171 -18.65 -14.29 -9.39
C PRO A 171 -18.66 -13.49 -8.08
N SER A 172 -18.62 -12.16 -8.19
CA SER A 172 -18.54 -11.25 -7.05
C SER A 172 -19.81 -10.41 -6.88
N ARG A 173 -20.16 -10.15 -5.62
CA ARG A 173 -21.28 -9.30 -5.18
C ARG A 173 -20.79 -7.96 -4.61
N VAL A 174 -19.53 -7.58 -4.87
CA VAL A 174 -18.92 -6.37 -4.29
C VAL A 174 -19.74 -5.10 -4.52
N LEU A 175 -20.40 -4.93 -5.66
CA LEU A 175 -21.27 -3.77 -5.91
C LEU A 175 -22.51 -3.74 -5.01
N GLU A 176 -23.08 -4.90 -4.68
CA GLU A 176 -24.16 -5.00 -3.70
C GLU A 176 -23.66 -4.60 -2.31
N SER A 177 -22.45 -5.03 -1.95
CA SER A 177 -21.81 -4.61 -0.69
C SER A 177 -21.65 -3.11 -0.58
N VAL A 178 -21.12 -2.44 -1.62
CA VAL A 178 -20.96 -0.98 -1.65
C VAL A 178 -22.31 -0.27 -1.42
N ILE A 179 -23.35 -0.69 -2.14
CA ILE A 179 -24.69 -0.11 -2.01
C ILE A 179 -25.21 -0.28 -0.57
N ARG A 180 -25.11 -1.48 0.00
CA ARG A 180 -25.57 -1.77 1.36
C ARG A 180 -24.79 -0.97 2.41
N LEU A 181 -23.47 -0.87 2.23
CA LEU A 181 -22.58 -0.12 3.13
C LEU A 181 -22.94 1.37 3.14
N ASN A 182 -23.24 1.95 1.99
CA ASN A 182 -23.67 3.36 1.88
C ASN A 182 -24.98 3.65 2.64
N GLN A 183 -25.82 2.63 2.85
CA GLN A 183 -27.11 2.71 3.53
C GLN A 183 -27.07 2.23 4.99
N ALA A 184 -25.95 1.64 5.43
CA ALA A 184 -25.84 1.02 6.75
C ALA A 184 -26.04 2.04 7.87
N GLN A 185 -26.78 1.66 8.92
CA GLN A 185 -27.15 2.57 10.00
C GLN A 185 -26.39 2.32 11.31
N ASN A 186 -25.71 1.19 11.42
CA ASN A 186 -25.06 0.70 12.63
C ASN A 186 -24.05 -0.42 12.28
N TYR A 187 -23.45 -1.00 13.32
CA TYR A 187 -22.43 -2.04 13.19
C TYR A 187 -22.98 -3.33 12.58
N GLU A 188 -24.22 -3.71 12.91
CA GLU A 188 -24.87 -4.89 12.36
C GLU A 188 -25.09 -4.76 10.84
N ASP A 189 -25.61 -3.61 10.39
CA ASP A 189 -25.79 -3.31 8.97
C ASP A 189 -24.44 -3.26 8.23
N PHE A 190 -23.43 -2.66 8.87
CA PHE A 190 -22.06 -2.63 8.35
C PHE A 190 -21.51 -4.04 8.12
N ARG A 191 -21.61 -4.93 9.12
CA ARG A 191 -21.18 -6.33 8.96
C ARG A 191 -22.00 -7.05 7.89
N GLU A 192 -23.31 -6.86 7.87
CA GLU A 192 -24.18 -7.50 6.88
C GLU A 192 -23.83 -7.05 5.46
N ALA A 193 -23.57 -5.76 5.24
CA ALA A 193 -23.08 -5.25 3.96
C ALA A 193 -21.79 -5.95 3.54
N LEU A 194 -20.81 -6.04 4.44
CA LEU A 194 -19.51 -6.63 4.17
C LEU A 194 -19.54 -8.15 3.91
N ARG A 195 -20.64 -8.87 4.20
CA ARG A 195 -20.80 -10.28 3.76
C ARG A 195 -20.84 -10.44 2.24
N PHE A 196 -21.17 -9.37 1.52
CA PHE A 196 -21.22 -9.33 0.06
C PHE A 196 -19.92 -8.79 -0.55
N TRP A 197 -18.94 -8.41 0.28
CA TRP A 197 -17.64 -7.94 -0.18
C TRP A 197 -16.73 -9.16 -0.45
N ASP A 198 -16.90 -9.76 -1.62
CA ASP A 198 -16.21 -11.00 -1.98
C ASP A 198 -14.72 -10.77 -2.30
N ILE A 199 -14.38 -9.64 -2.94
CA ILE A 199 -13.03 -9.25 -3.37
C ILE A 199 -12.95 -7.72 -3.61
N PRO A 200 -11.74 -7.14 -3.68
CA PRO A 200 -10.52 -7.62 -3.04
C PRO A 200 -10.66 -7.49 -1.52
N SER A 201 -10.05 -8.38 -0.73
CA SER A 201 -10.15 -8.30 0.73
C SER A 201 -9.51 -7.01 1.27
N GLN A 202 -10.20 -6.32 2.17
CA GLN A 202 -9.77 -5.06 2.77
C GLN A 202 -9.90 -5.10 4.30
N ASN A 203 -9.06 -4.34 4.97
CA ASN A 203 -9.14 -4.05 6.39
C ASN A 203 -10.10 -2.89 6.59
N PHE A 204 -11.38 -3.16 6.80
CA PHE A 204 -12.33 -2.10 7.10
C PHE A 204 -12.21 -1.69 8.56
N VAL A 205 -11.97 -0.40 8.80
CA VAL A 205 -12.23 0.24 10.10
C VAL A 205 -13.56 0.97 10.05
N TYR A 206 -14.24 1.03 11.19
CA TYR A 206 -15.61 1.54 11.33
C TYR A 206 -15.71 2.46 12.54
N ALA A 207 -16.53 3.49 12.42
CA ALA A 207 -16.98 4.35 13.53
C ALA A 207 -18.47 4.67 13.39
N ASP A 208 -19.17 4.92 14.49
CA ASP A 208 -20.56 5.43 14.46
C ASP A 208 -20.88 6.53 15.48
N ILE A 209 -22.04 7.15 15.26
CA ILE A 209 -22.60 8.21 16.11
C ILE A 209 -23.03 7.73 17.52
N GLU A 210 -23.03 6.42 17.78
CA GLU A 210 -23.27 5.86 19.12
C GLU A 210 -21.97 5.70 19.92
N GLY A 211 -20.82 5.98 19.28
CA GLY A 211 -19.51 5.91 19.91
C GLY A 211 -18.77 4.60 19.68
N ASN A 212 -19.30 3.70 18.85
CA ASN A 212 -18.65 2.42 18.60
C ASN A 212 -17.53 2.55 17.57
N ILE A 213 -16.51 1.72 17.74
CA ILE A 213 -15.43 1.51 16.77
C ILE A 213 -15.29 0.02 16.47
N ALA A 214 -14.97 -0.33 15.22
CA ALA A 214 -14.86 -1.73 14.84
C ALA A 214 -13.86 -1.96 13.71
N TYR A 215 -13.52 -3.24 13.53
CA TYR A 215 -12.75 -3.75 12.41
C TYR A 215 -13.42 -4.99 11.81
N GLN A 216 -13.38 -5.10 10.48
CA GLN A 216 -13.79 -6.29 9.74
C GLN A 216 -12.90 -6.49 8.53
N MET A 217 -12.40 -7.71 8.36
CA MET A 217 -11.82 -8.19 7.11
C MET A 217 -12.85 -9.05 6.38
N PRO A 218 -13.49 -8.58 5.29
CA PRO A 218 -14.29 -9.43 4.42
C PRO A 218 -13.46 -9.96 3.25
N GLY A 219 -14.00 -10.92 2.53
CA GLY A 219 -13.40 -11.47 1.31
C GLY A 219 -13.47 -12.98 1.25
N LEU A 220 -13.35 -13.51 0.03
CA LEU A 220 -13.17 -14.94 -0.21
C LEU A 220 -11.70 -15.29 -0.01
N VAL A 221 -11.41 -16.08 1.03
CA VAL A 221 -10.09 -16.66 1.30
C VAL A 221 -10.22 -18.18 1.22
N PRO A 222 -9.45 -18.87 0.35
CA PRO A 222 -9.62 -20.29 0.12
C PRO A 222 -9.15 -21.14 1.29
N ILE A 223 -9.90 -22.20 1.60
CA ILE A 223 -9.42 -23.31 2.43
C ILE A 223 -8.80 -24.34 1.51
N ARG A 224 -7.49 -24.55 1.64
CA ARG A 224 -6.71 -25.50 0.84
C ARG A 224 -6.67 -26.87 1.53
N LYS A 225 -6.82 -27.95 0.77
CA LYS A 225 -6.61 -29.33 1.28
C LYS A 225 -5.18 -29.55 1.78
N ASN A 226 -4.22 -28.98 1.07
CA ASN A 226 -2.79 -29.07 1.35
C ASN A 226 -2.07 -27.89 0.68
N GLY A 227 -0.81 -27.66 1.07
CA GLY A 227 -0.02 -26.54 0.60
C GLY A 227 -0.36 -25.24 1.33
N ASN A 228 0.48 -24.23 1.11
CA ASN A 228 0.45 -22.95 1.80
C ASN A 228 0.67 -21.75 0.86
N GLY A 229 0.43 -21.94 -0.44
CA GLY A 229 0.53 -20.90 -1.47
C GLY A 229 1.94 -20.49 -1.90
N LEU A 230 3.00 -21.01 -1.26
CA LEU A 230 4.38 -20.58 -1.53
C LEU A 230 4.96 -21.03 -2.88
N ALA A 231 4.46 -22.13 -3.44
CA ALA A 231 5.00 -22.72 -4.65
C ALA A 231 3.89 -23.32 -5.50
N PRO A 232 4.09 -23.42 -6.83
CA PRO A 232 3.17 -24.13 -7.68
C PRO A 232 2.96 -25.58 -7.23
N VAL A 233 1.71 -26.04 -7.27
CA VAL A 233 1.30 -27.37 -6.77
C VAL A 233 0.81 -28.29 -7.89
N PRO A 234 0.93 -29.62 -7.78
CA PRO A 234 0.36 -30.54 -8.76
C PRO A 234 -1.16 -30.39 -8.97
N GLY A 235 -1.60 -30.08 -10.20
CA GLY A 235 -3.01 -29.99 -10.58
C GLY A 235 -3.70 -31.35 -10.82
N TRP A 236 -2.94 -32.41 -11.10
CA TRP A 236 -3.53 -33.68 -11.54
C TRP A 236 -3.92 -34.63 -10.41
N THR A 237 -3.52 -34.37 -9.15
CA THR A 237 -3.70 -35.31 -8.03
C THR A 237 -5.00 -35.08 -7.25
N GLY A 238 -5.52 -33.85 -7.25
CA GLY A 238 -6.65 -33.43 -6.40
C GLY A 238 -6.30 -33.23 -4.92
N GLU A 239 -5.01 -33.30 -4.55
CA GLU A 239 -4.51 -33.15 -3.17
C GLU A 239 -4.44 -31.69 -2.71
N TYR A 240 -4.41 -30.74 -3.65
CA TYR A 240 -4.20 -29.31 -3.40
C TYR A 240 -5.44 -28.46 -3.77
N GLU A 241 -6.61 -29.09 -3.89
CA GLU A 241 -7.84 -28.37 -4.21
C GLU A 241 -8.25 -27.38 -3.12
N TRP A 242 -8.96 -26.34 -3.52
CA TRP A 242 -9.75 -25.51 -2.62
C TRP A 242 -11.03 -26.27 -2.22
N GLU A 243 -11.30 -26.39 -0.92
CA GLU A 243 -12.51 -27.04 -0.38
C GLU A 243 -13.66 -26.07 -0.12
N GLY A 244 -13.42 -24.78 -0.36
CA GLY A 244 -14.36 -23.70 -0.12
C GLY A 244 -13.64 -22.47 0.42
N TRP A 245 -14.37 -21.65 1.16
CA TRP A 245 -13.88 -20.39 1.69
C TRP A 245 -13.90 -20.41 3.22
N ILE A 246 -13.04 -19.63 3.86
CA ILE A 246 -13.17 -19.34 5.29
C ILE A 246 -14.59 -18.77 5.53
N PRO A 247 -15.40 -19.35 6.45
CA PRO A 247 -16.73 -18.82 6.73
C PRO A 247 -16.65 -17.38 7.22
N TYR A 248 -17.56 -16.51 6.77
CA TYR A 248 -17.54 -15.08 7.09
C TYR A 248 -17.48 -14.80 8.59
N GLU A 249 -18.21 -15.57 9.40
CA GLU A 249 -18.24 -15.45 10.85
C GLU A 249 -16.88 -15.73 11.53
N GLN A 250 -15.99 -16.43 10.83
CA GLN A 250 -14.66 -16.79 11.30
C GLN A 250 -13.58 -15.84 10.77
N LEU A 251 -13.89 -14.99 9.79
CA LEU A 251 -12.97 -13.97 9.30
C LEU A 251 -12.62 -12.97 10.43
N PRO A 252 -11.42 -12.36 10.38
CA PRO A 252 -10.98 -11.38 11.37
C PRO A 252 -11.98 -10.25 11.57
N ALA A 253 -12.41 -10.04 12.83
CA ALA A 253 -13.28 -8.95 13.23
C ALA A 253 -13.04 -8.56 14.70
N MET A 254 -13.21 -7.26 15.00
CA MET A 254 -13.05 -6.68 16.33
C MET A 254 -14.14 -5.61 16.54
N PHE A 255 -14.65 -5.47 17.77
CA PHE A 255 -15.67 -4.47 18.12
C PHE A 255 -15.35 -3.90 19.51
N ASN A 256 -15.24 -2.57 19.61
CA ASN A 256 -14.94 -1.82 20.83
C ASN A 256 -13.82 -2.43 21.70
N PRO A 257 -12.57 -2.51 21.19
CA PRO A 257 -11.45 -3.01 21.97
C PRO A 257 -11.16 -2.11 23.19
N GLU A 258 -10.72 -2.71 24.29
CA GLU A 258 -10.46 -2.00 25.57
C GLU A 258 -9.46 -0.85 25.45
N ARG A 259 -8.44 -0.97 24.58
CA ARG A 259 -7.47 0.09 24.34
C ARG A 259 -8.07 1.35 23.68
N GLY A 260 -9.28 1.27 23.12
CA GLY A 260 -10.00 2.41 22.56
C GLY A 260 -9.52 2.89 21.19
N TYR A 261 -8.67 2.14 20.50
CA TYR A 261 -8.27 2.45 19.12
C TYR A 261 -8.06 1.18 18.27
N ILE A 262 -8.13 1.35 16.95
CA ILE A 262 -7.78 0.35 15.94
C ILE A 262 -6.95 1.02 14.85
N ALA A 263 -5.83 0.42 14.46
CA ALA A 263 -4.99 0.89 13.36
C ALA A 263 -4.66 -0.28 12.43
N THR A 264 -4.67 -0.04 11.12
CA THR A 264 -4.19 -1.01 10.12
C THR A 264 -3.31 -0.29 9.10
N ALA A 265 -2.24 -0.97 8.70
CA ALA A 265 -1.26 -0.44 7.75
C ALA A 265 -0.69 -1.57 6.89
N ASN A 266 -1.55 -2.47 6.40
CA ASN A 266 -1.21 -3.69 5.65
C ASN A 266 -0.39 -4.77 6.39
N HIS A 267 0.05 -4.49 7.61
CA HIS A 267 0.68 -5.47 8.49
C HIS A 267 -0.28 -6.59 8.90
N ALA A 268 0.28 -7.67 9.48
CA ALA A 268 -0.47 -8.82 9.95
C ALA A 268 -1.60 -8.43 10.92
N VAL A 269 -2.81 -8.95 10.67
CA VAL A 269 -4.02 -8.64 11.45
C VAL A 269 -4.46 -9.77 12.39
N VAL A 270 -3.76 -10.91 12.34
CA VAL A 270 -4.01 -12.10 13.15
C VAL A 270 -2.70 -12.69 13.65
N ASP A 271 -2.73 -13.35 14.80
CA ASP A 271 -1.59 -14.07 15.35
C ASP A 271 -1.50 -15.51 14.83
N GLU A 272 -0.41 -16.19 15.20
CA GLU A 272 -0.18 -17.60 14.85
C GLU A 272 -1.26 -18.56 15.38
N GLU A 273 -2.03 -18.14 16.38
CA GLU A 273 -3.08 -18.96 16.94
C GLU A 273 -4.41 -18.85 16.17
N TYR A 274 -4.46 -18.02 15.12
CA TYR A 274 -5.59 -17.96 14.19
C TYR A 274 -5.64 -19.23 13.32
N PRO A 275 -6.78 -19.92 13.23
CA PRO A 275 -6.83 -21.31 12.73
C PRO A 275 -6.76 -21.44 11.20
N TYR A 276 -6.76 -20.33 10.46
CA TYR A 276 -6.74 -20.34 9.00
C TYR A 276 -5.53 -19.58 8.46
N LEU A 277 -4.99 -20.06 7.35
CA LEU A 277 -3.96 -19.34 6.61
C LEU A 277 -4.61 -18.15 5.87
N LEU A 278 -4.21 -16.92 6.23
CA LEU A 278 -4.61 -15.72 5.50
C LEU A 278 -3.53 -15.30 4.50
N ALA A 279 -2.29 -15.18 4.96
CA ALA A 279 -1.13 -14.87 4.16
C ALA A 279 0.13 -15.34 4.91
N LEU A 280 1.20 -15.58 4.17
CA LEU A 280 2.56 -15.74 4.71
C LEU A 280 3.41 -14.49 4.52
N TYR A 281 3.01 -13.63 3.59
CA TYR A 281 3.67 -12.36 3.30
C TYR A 281 2.78 -11.22 3.77
N TRP A 282 3.35 -10.35 4.60
CA TRP A 282 2.71 -9.16 5.14
C TRP A 282 3.63 -7.96 4.92
N ASP A 283 3.06 -6.76 4.97
CA ASP A 283 3.88 -5.55 5.09
C ASP A 283 4.69 -5.59 6.39
N ASN A 284 5.92 -5.05 6.36
CA ASN A 284 6.89 -5.10 7.46
C ASN A 284 6.36 -4.54 8.79
N GLY A 285 5.37 -3.65 8.74
CA GLY A 285 4.67 -3.15 9.93
C GLY A 285 5.23 -1.87 10.53
N ASN A 286 6.29 -1.29 9.98
CA ASN A 286 6.87 -0.03 10.47
C ASN A 286 5.83 1.11 10.53
N ARG A 287 5.00 1.24 9.48
CA ARG A 287 3.91 2.23 9.45
C ARG A 287 2.88 2.00 10.54
N GLY A 288 2.50 0.74 10.74
CA GLY A 288 1.53 0.35 11.78
C GLY A 288 2.05 0.68 13.17
N GLN A 289 3.29 0.29 13.46
CA GLN A 289 3.98 0.63 14.70
C GLN A 289 4.03 2.14 14.92
N ARG A 290 4.47 2.90 13.92
CA ARG A 290 4.61 4.36 14.06
C ARG A 290 3.27 5.06 14.29
N ILE A 291 2.20 4.61 13.63
CA ILE A 291 0.84 5.10 13.88
C ILE A 291 0.43 4.80 15.33
N VAL A 292 0.65 3.58 15.81
CA VAL A 292 0.32 3.20 17.19
C VAL A 292 1.11 4.04 18.21
N GLU A 293 2.41 4.21 18.02
CA GLU A 293 3.25 5.07 18.87
C GLU A 293 2.66 6.49 18.99
N MET A 294 2.34 7.11 17.85
CA MET A 294 1.79 8.47 17.85
C MET A 294 0.37 8.55 18.43
N LEU A 295 -0.45 7.52 18.25
CA LEU A 295 -1.76 7.43 18.89
C LEU A 295 -1.62 7.33 20.41
N GLU A 296 -0.76 6.45 20.91
CA GLU A 296 -0.51 6.30 22.34
C GLU A 296 0.08 7.57 22.97
N GLU A 297 1.04 8.21 22.30
CA GLU A 297 1.56 9.52 22.71
C GLU A 297 0.44 10.60 22.78
N ALA A 298 -0.49 10.58 21.81
CA ALA A 298 -1.61 11.51 21.79
C ALA A 298 -2.67 11.19 22.87
N ILE A 299 -2.92 9.92 23.16
CA ILE A 299 -3.80 9.45 24.25
C ILE A 299 -3.22 9.87 25.61
N ASP A 300 -1.92 9.66 25.83
CA ASP A 300 -1.24 10.03 27.07
C ASP A 300 -1.27 11.54 27.33
N ARG A 301 -1.21 12.34 26.27
CA ARG A 301 -1.40 13.79 26.35
C ARG A 301 -2.87 14.17 26.61
N GLY A 302 -3.80 13.34 26.19
CA GLY A 302 -5.25 13.51 26.27
C GLY A 302 -5.83 14.45 25.21
N ASN A 303 -7.14 14.32 24.98
CA ASN A 303 -7.95 15.14 24.05
C ASN A 303 -7.48 15.06 22.59
N ILE A 304 -7.55 13.89 21.97
CA ILE A 304 -7.20 13.70 20.56
C ILE A 304 -8.14 14.51 19.65
N THR A 305 -7.56 15.17 18.64
CA THR A 305 -8.26 16.03 17.69
C THR A 305 -8.04 15.61 16.23
N ALA A 306 -8.80 16.15 15.29
CA ALA A 306 -8.53 15.98 13.86
C ALA A 306 -7.12 16.47 13.46
N GLU A 307 -6.56 17.46 14.16
CA GLU A 307 -5.19 17.95 13.93
C GLU A 307 -4.13 16.89 14.30
N ASP A 308 -4.40 16.04 15.30
CA ASP A 308 -3.55 14.88 15.60
C ASP A 308 -3.55 13.89 14.46
N PHE A 309 -4.72 13.61 13.88
CA PHE A 309 -4.85 12.69 12.77
C PHE A 309 -4.09 13.20 11.54
N ALA A 310 -4.22 14.50 11.22
CA ALA A 310 -3.45 15.15 10.17
C ALA A 310 -1.93 15.05 10.41
N ARG A 311 -1.47 15.26 11.65
CA ARG A 311 -0.06 15.08 12.02
C ARG A 311 0.44 13.65 11.80
N ILE A 312 -0.36 12.65 12.16
CA ILE A 312 -0.01 11.24 11.93
C ILE A 312 0.06 10.94 10.43
N GLN A 313 -0.94 11.34 9.63
CA GLN A 313 -0.94 11.10 8.17
C GLN A 313 0.25 11.75 7.45
N PHE A 314 0.86 12.77 8.04
CA PHE A 314 2.01 13.48 7.47
C PHE A 314 3.35 13.16 8.17
N ASP A 315 3.38 12.27 9.17
CA ASP A 315 4.61 11.86 9.86
C ASP A 315 5.57 11.18 8.89
N SER A 316 6.81 11.63 8.93
CA SER A 316 7.85 11.21 8.01
C SER A 316 9.01 10.53 8.73
N LYS A 317 8.78 9.96 9.92
CA LYS A 317 9.81 9.26 10.71
C LYS A 317 10.16 7.92 10.05
N SER A 318 11.43 7.65 9.83
CA SER A 318 11.93 6.35 9.37
C SER A 318 12.35 5.47 10.56
N LEU A 319 11.64 4.35 10.78
CA LEU A 319 12.00 3.38 11.83
C LEU A 319 13.26 2.57 11.45
N VAL A 320 13.52 2.39 10.15
CA VAL A 320 14.79 1.83 9.67
C VAL A 320 15.94 2.77 10.06
N ALA A 321 15.78 4.08 9.84
CA ALA A 321 16.78 5.05 10.28
C ALA A 321 16.99 5.07 11.80
N GLU A 322 15.92 4.86 12.57
CA GLU A 322 16.01 4.75 14.03
C GLU A 322 16.91 3.59 14.47
N ALA A 323 16.79 2.41 13.84
CA ALA A 323 17.64 1.26 14.13
C ALA A 323 19.12 1.51 13.82
N TYR A 324 19.40 2.26 12.74
CA TYR A 324 20.78 2.50 12.28
C TYR A 324 21.45 3.73 12.90
N GLN A 325 20.69 4.73 13.34
CA GLN A 325 21.25 5.97 13.87
C GLN A 325 22.28 5.76 15.00
N PRO A 326 22.05 4.88 16.00
CA PRO A 326 23.02 4.62 17.06
C PRO A 326 24.40 4.16 16.55
N LEU A 327 24.45 3.46 15.39
CA LEU A 327 25.67 2.93 14.81
C LEU A 327 26.63 4.04 14.33
N PHE A 328 26.12 5.24 14.04
CA PHE A 328 26.96 6.37 13.66
C PHE A 328 27.67 7.02 14.86
N THR A 329 27.20 6.81 16.10
CA THR A 329 27.67 7.54 17.31
C THR A 329 29.18 7.42 17.53
N ASN A 330 29.76 6.24 17.34
CA ASN A 330 31.19 5.99 17.56
C ASN A 330 31.99 5.85 16.26
N LEU A 331 31.35 6.07 15.11
CA LEU A 331 31.99 5.90 13.81
C LEU A 331 32.83 7.12 13.43
N SER A 332 34.00 6.94 12.84
CA SER A 332 34.80 8.08 12.36
C SER A 332 35.49 7.72 11.06
N SER A 333 35.71 8.73 10.21
CA SER A 333 36.44 8.58 8.95
C SER A 333 37.50 9.67 8.80
N ASP A 334 38.64 9.30 8.24
CA ASP A 334 39.67 10.27 7.80
C ASP A 334 39.25 11.01 6.51
N ASN A 335 38.21 10.53 5.81
CA ASN A 335 37.62 11.24 4.69
C ASN A 335 36.67 12.34 5.21
N ALA A 336 36.98 13.60 4.89
CA ALA A 336 36.24 14.76 5.37
C ALA A 336 34.76 14.77 4.96
N GLN A 337 34.42 14.30 3.76
CA GLN A 337 33.02 14.22 3.29
C GLN A 337 32.26 13.13 4.05
N VAL A 338 32.87 11.95 4.20
CA VAL A 338 32.26 10.85 4.98
C VAL A 338 32.08 11.27 6.44
N GLN A 339 33.07 11.91 7.05
CA GLN A 339 32.94 12.44 8.41
C GLN A 339 31.81 13.47 8.51
N ALA A 340 31.68 14.37 7.55
CA ALA A 340 30.59 15.34 7.52
C ALA A 340 29.21 14.67 7.45
N ALA A 341 29.05 13.62 6.63
CA ALA A 341 27.81 12.85 6.55
C ALA A 341 27.49 12.15 7.88
N ILE A 342 28.47 11.54 8.54
CA ILE A 342 28.31 10.93 9.87
C ILE A 342 27.77 11.96 10.88
N GLU A 343 28.32 13.18 10.93
CA GLU A 343 27.83 14.21 11.86
C GLU A 343 26.40 14.65 11.54
N ARG A 344 26.01 14.70 10.25
CA ARG A 344 24.63 15.00 9.85
C ARG A 344 23.66 13.91 10.29
N LEU A 345 24.02 12.65 10.09
CA LEU A 345 23.18 11.49 10.45
C LEU A 345 23.00 11.36 11.97
N ARG A 346 24.05 11.66 12.76
CA ARG A 346 23.96 11.70 14.23
C ARG A 346 23.00 12.76 14.76
N GLY A 347 22.97 13.92 14.12
CA GLY A 347 22.15 15.07 14.54
C GLY A 347 20.73 15.05 13.97
N TRP A 348 20.37 14.03 13.20
CA TRP A 348 19.09 13.94 12.52
C TRP A 348 17.97 13.54 13.48
N ASP A 349 16.78 14.11 13.29
CA ASP A 349 15.56 13.77 14.01
C ASP A 349 14.75 12.65 13.34
N LEU A 350 15.37 11.92 12.39
CA LEU A 350 14.80 10.76 11.69
C LEU A 350 13.62 11.09 10.77
N GLN A 351 13.33 12.37 10.54
CA GLN A 351 12.22 12.84 9.71
C GLN A 351 12.68 13.09 8.26
N ASN A 352 12.05 12.42 7.31
CA ASN A 352 12.24 12.55 5.86
C ASN A 352 11.51 13.79 5.32
N ARG A 353 11.84 14.97 5.83
CA ARG A 353 11.36 16.24 5.25
C ARG A 353 12.18 16.61 4.02
N ARG A 354 11.54 17.23 3.04
CA ARG A 354 12.14 17.64 1.75
C ARG A 354 13.33 18.57 1.88
N ASP A 355 13.47 19.29 2.99
CA ASP A 355 14.62 20.16 3.28
C ASP A 355 15.77 19.44 4.02
N SER A 356 15.58 18.16 4.37
CA SER A 356 16.51 17.39 5.18
C SER A 356 17.62 16.77 4.33
N VAL A 357 18.85 17.25 4.54
CA VAL A 357 20.08 16.59 4.04
C VAL A 357 20.31 15.21 4.65
N PRO A 358 20.23 15.00 5.99
CA PRO A 358 20.48 13.67 6.55
C PRO A 358 19.45 12.62 6.10
N ALA A 359 18.22 13.00 5.78
CA ALA A 359 17.26 12.07 5.19
C ALA A 359 17.72 11.57 3.81
N ALA A 360 18.13 12.47 2.92
CA ALA A 360 18.66 12.08 1.61
C ALA A 360 19.91 11.20 1.74
N LEU A 361 20.82 11.57 2.63
CA LEU A 361 22.01 10.78 2.94
C LEU A 361 21.62 9.37 3.39
N PHE A 362 20.66 9.25 4.33
CA PHE A 362 20.28 7.96 4.89
C PHE A 362 19.60 7.04 3.85
N GLU A 363 18.65 7.55 3.09
CA GLU A 363 17.90 6.75 2.10
C GLU A 363 18.82 6.17 1.01
N ILE A 364 19.77 6.98 0.52
CA ILE A 364 20.77 6.51 -0.46
C ILE A 364 21.83 5.63 0.20
N PHE A 365 22.24 5.94 1.44
CA PHE A 365 23.10 5.07 2.24
C PHE A 365 22.51 3.69 2.43
N PHE A 366 21.23 3.59 2.75
CA PHE A 366 20.58 2.31 3.00
C PHE A 366 20.55 1.43 1.75
N MET A 367 20.32 2.03 0.57
CA MET A 367 20.42 1.34 -0.72
C MET A 367 21.84 0.79 -0.96
N HIS A 368 22.88 1.59 -0.70
CA HIS A 368 24.27 1.15 -0.85
C HIS A 368 24.67 0.12 0.20
N LEU A 369 24.21 0.27 1.44
CA LEU A 369 24.41 -0.66 2.53
C LEU A 369 23.85 -2.02 2.16
N ALA A 370 22.59 -2.08 1.71
CA ALA A 370 21.95 -3.31 1.34
C ALA A 370 22.74 -4.04 0.25
N ARG A 371 23.22 -3.31 -0.76
CA ARG A 371 24.08 -3.85 -1.81
C ARG A 371 25.39 -4.40 -1.26
N ASN A 372 26.07 -3.65 -0.39
CA ASN A 372 27.36 -4.04 0.17
C ASN A 372 27.26 -5.20 1.18
N VAL A 373 26.07 -5.49 1.72
CA VAL A 373 25.79 -6.58 2.67
C VAL A 373 25.33 -7.86 1.98
N LEU A 374 24.54 -7.77 0.89
CA LEU A 374 23.86 -8.95 0.33
C LEU A 374 24.32 -9.36 -1.07
N MET A 375 24.92 -8.45 -1.85
CA MET A 375 25.16 -8.73 -3.27
C MET A 375 26.20 -9.82 -3.51
N ASP A 376 27.21 -9.94 -2.66
CA ASP A 376 28.26 -10.97 -2.78
C ASP A 376 27.76 -12.37 -2.43
N ASP A 377 26.83 -12.49 -1.46
CA ASP A 377 26.15 -13.74 -1.12
C ASP A 377 25.08 -14.14 -2.16
N ILE A 378 24.25 -13.19 -2.62
CA ILE A 378 23.15 -13.47 -3.56
C ILE A 378 23.68 -13.66 -4.99
N GLY A 379 24.63 -12.81 -5.42
CA GLY A 379 25.30 -12.89 -6.72
C GLY A 379 24.46 -12.56 -7.95
N ASP A 380 23.14 -12.72 -7.88
CA ASP A 380 22.18 -12.40 -8.94
C ASP A 380 21.50 -11.03 -8.68
N PRO A 381 21.65 -10.05 -9.59
CA PRO A 381 21.09 -8.71 -9.39
C PRO A 381 19.56 -8.67 -9.29
N GLU A 382 18.84 -9.49 -10.07
CA GLU A 382 17.37 -9.47 -10.06
C GLU A 382 16.84 -10.06 -8.76
N LEU A 383 17.44 -11.17 -8.29
CA LEU A 383 17.14 -11.76 -7.00
C LEU A 383 17.51 -10.81 -5.85
N PHE A 384 18.63 -10.09 -5.96
CA PHE A 384 19.02 -9.08 -4.97
C PHE A 384 17.96 -7.99 -4.87
N ASP A 385 17.58 -7.39 -6.01
CA ASP A 385 16.59 -6.31 -6.02
C ASP A 385 15.26 -6.77 -5.46
N PHE A 386 14.88 -8.03 -5.72
CA PHE A 386 13.69 -8.67 -5.15
C PHE A 386 13.80 -8.83 -3.63
N VAL A 387 14.88 -9.45 -3.13
CA VAL A 387 15.03 -9.81 -1.71
C VAL A 387 15.23 -8.57 -0.84
N ALA A 388 16.11 -7.66 -1.26
CA ALA A 388 16.53 -6.53 -0.44
C ALA A 388 15.44 -5.45 -0.32
N GLN A 389 14.57 -5.33 -1.32
CA GLN A 389 13.43 -4.40 -1.30
C GLN A 389 12.11 -5.05 -0.87
N ALA A 390 12.08 -6.35 -0.54
CA ALA A 390 10.90 -6.99 0.03
C ALA A 390 10.70 -6.55 1.50
N ASP A 391 9.46 -6.65 2.00
CA ASP A 391 9.13 -6.34 3.40
C ASP A 391 9.93 -7.19 4.40
N SER A 392 10.18 -8.47 4.05
CA SER A 392 11.05 -9.35 4.83
C SER A 392 12.52 -8.88 4.81
N GLY A 393 12.96 -8.26 3.71
CA GLY A 393 14.28 -7.66 3.58
C GLY A 393 14.46 -6.47 4.53
N ILE A 394 13.45 -5.60 4.62
CA ILE A 394 13.46 -4.46 5.54
C ILE A 394 13.57 -4.91 7.00
N VAL A 395 12.79 -5.93 7.41
CA VAL A 395 12.89 -6.50 8.76
C VAL A 395 14.26 -7.14 9.01
N PHE A 396 14.79 -7.88 8.03
CA PHE A 396 16.14 -8.41 8.10
C PHE A 396 17.19 -7.32 8.37
N PHE A 397 17.10 -6.16 7.72
CA PHE A 397 18.06 -5.06 7.95
C PHE A 397 17.90 -4.39 9.32
N ILE A 398 16.67 -4.29 9.85
CA ILE A 398 16.45 -3.80 11.22
C ILE A 398 17.13 -4.75 12.22
N ASP A 399 16.93 -6.07 12.10
CA ASP A 399 17.57 -7.07 12.96
C ASP A 399 19.10 -7.07 12.80
N LEU A 400 19.59 -6.89 11.56
CA LEU A 400 21.01 -6.84 11.24
C LEU A 400 21.72 -5.66 11.95
N ALA A 401 21.05 -4.54 12.15
CA ALA A 401 21.61 -3.38 12.84
C ALA A 401 22.08 -3.73 14.27
N ASP A 402 21.34 -4.62 14.94
CA ASP A 402 21.60 -5.08 16.32
C ASP A 402 22.58 -6.26 16.42
N ASP A 403 22.93 -6.91 15.31
CA ASP A 403 23.89 -8.03 15.29
C ASP A 403 25.23 -7.63 14.63
N PRO A 404 26.20 -7.07 15.40
CA PRO A 404 27.53 -6.75 14.88
C PRO A 404 28.37 -7.97 14.51
N GLN A 405 27.92 -9.19 14.80
CA GLN A 405 28.64 -10.43 14.49
C GLN A 405 27.96 -11.24 13.38
N ALA A 406 26.91 -10.69 12.77
CA ALA A 406 26.24 -11.31 11.65
C ALA A 406 27.26 -11.55 10.51
N LYS A 407 27.21 -12.76 9.95
CA LYS A 407 28.09 -13.15 8.83
C LYS A 407 27.92 -12.26 7.58
N TRP A 408 26.76 -11.59 7.45
CA TRP A 408 26.41 -10.74 6.32
C TRP A 408 27.22 -9.42 6.27
N TRP A 409 27.99 -9.12 7.30
CA TRP A 409 28.95 -8.02 7.29
C TRP A 409 30.27 -8.38 6.59
N ASP A 410 30.54 -9.66 6.35
CA ASP A 410 31.75 -10.15 5.68
C ASP A 410 31.55 -10.14 4.17
N ASN A 411 32.45 -9.52 3.40
CA ASN A 411 32.41 -9.57 1.95
C ASN A 411 33.26 -10.76 1.46
N LEU A 412 32.59 -11.83 1.03
CA LEU A 412 33.21 -13.07 0.57
C LEU A 412 34.10 -12.88 -0.68
N GLY A 413 33.97 -11.73 -1.36
CA GLY A 413 34.82 -11.33 -2.47
C GLY A 413 36.20 -10.80 -2.08
N THR A 414 36.46 -10.55 -0.79
CA THR A 414 37.76 -10.08 -0.30
C THR A 414 38.50 -11.16 0.49
N SER A 415 39.77 -10.89 0.82
CA SER A 415 40.60 -11.81 1.61
C SER A 415 40.58 -11.51 3.12
N ALA A 416 40.08 -10.34 3.50
CA ALA A 416 39.96 -9.93 4.90
C ALA A 416 38.50 -10.09 5.32
N VAL A 417 38.25 -10.36 6.60
CA VAL A 417 36.87 -10.35 7.10
C VAL A 417 36.54 -8.94 7.50
N GLU A 418 35.64 -8.29 6.78
CA GLU A 418 35.18 -6.94 7.11
C GLU A 418 34.32 -6.94 8.38
N THR A 419 34.38 -5.82 9.09
CA THR A 419 33.52 -5.51 10.22
C THR A 419 32.30 -4.71 9.76
N ARG A 420 31.24 -4.71 10.57
CA ARG A 420 30.06 -3.85 10.37
C ARG A 420 30.47 -2.38 10.14
N GLU A 421 31.38 -1.86 10.97
CA GLU A 421 31.82 -0.47 10.86
C GLU A 421 32.55 -0.19 9.53
N GLU A 422 33.32 -1.14 9.01
CA GLU A 422 33.98 -1.04 7.70
C GLU A 422 32.95 -1.02 6.55
N ILE A 423 31.94 -1.91 6.58
CA ILE A 423 30.88 -1.94 5.58
C ILE A 423 30.02 -0.66 5.63
N ILE A 424 29.71 -0.14 6.82
CA ILE A 424 28.98 1.14 6.96
C ILE A 424 29.81 2.29 6.38
N LEU A 425 31.11 2.36 6.68
CA LEU A 425 32.00 3.40 6.13
C LEU A 425 32.13 3.33 4.61
N GLN A 426 32.25 2.12 4.06
CA GLN A 426 32.27 1.89 2.62
C GLN A 426 30.96 2.36 1.96
N SER A 427 29.82 1.98 2.55
CA SER A 427 28.50 2.36 2.03
C SER A 427 28.24 3.87 2.10
N LEU A 428 28.74 4.55 3.15
CA LEU A 428 28.74 6.01 3.21
C LEU A 428 29.63 6.61 2.12
N ALA A 429 30.82 6.07 1.86
CA ALA A 429 31.68 6.55 0.79
C ALA A 429 31.02 6.39 -0.60
N ASP A 430 30.34 5.27 -0.84
CA ASP A 430 29.57 5.05 -2.08
C ASP A 430 28.41 6.04 -2.21
N THR A 431 27.75 6.36 -1.09
CA THR A 431 26.69 7.39 -1.02
C THR A 431 27.21 8.77 -1.38
N ILE A 432 28.34 9.19 -0.81
CA ILE A 432 28.99 10.47 -1.15
C ILE A 432 29.27 10.51 -2.66
N ASN A 433 29.87 9.46 -3.21
CA ASN A 433 30.18 9.38 -4.64
C ASN A 433 28.92 9.47 -5.50
N TRP A 434 27.82 8.84 -5.08
CA TRP A 434 26.54 8.91 -5.79
C TRP A 434 26.01 10.35 -5.83
N PHE A 435 26.03 11.06 -4.71
CA PHE A 435 25.56 12.44 -4.67
C PHE A 435 26.45 13.43 -5.45
N GLU A 436 27.77 13.26 -5.39
CA GLU A 436 28.72 14.07 -6.17
C GLU A 436 28.48 13.89 -7.69
N GLN A 437 28.12 12.68 -8.13
CA GLN A 437 27.85 12.37 -9.54
C GLN A 437 26.46 12.80 -10.01
N ASN A 438 25.44 12.70 -9.17
CA ASN A 438 24.03 12.85 -9.57
C ASN A 438 23.39 14.17 -9.12
N VAL A 439 23.95 14.85 -8.12
CA VAL A 439 23.37 16.07 -7.54
C VAL A 439 24.35 17.24 -7.60
N SER A 440 25.37 17.25 -6.74
CA SER A 440 26.40 18.30 -6.72
C SER A 440 27.58 17.92 -5.82
N ASP A 441 28.72 18.63 -5.94
CA ASP A 441 29.88 18.46 -5.03
C ASP A 441 29.66 19.04 -3.62
N ASN A 442 28.53 19.70 -3.37
CA ASN A 442 28.24 20.40 -2.11
C ASN A 442 27.12 19.69 -1.35
N MET A 443 27.47 19.05 -0.23
CA MET A 443 26.54 18.30 0.64
C MET A 443 25.33 19.10 1.12
N ASN A 444 25.39 20.44 1.15
CA ASN A 444 24.23 21.24 1.52
C ASN A 444 23.12 21.27 0.46
N ASP A 445 23.42 20.90 -0.78
CA ASP A 445 22.44 20.83 -1.86
C ASP A 445 21.70 19.48 -1.87
N TRP A 446 22.17 18.49 -1.09
CA TRP A 446 21.64 17.12 -1.05
C TRP A 446 20.42 17.01 -0.14
N THR A 447 19.46 17.90 -0.29
CA THR A 447 18.20 17.84 0.47
C THR A 447 17.31 16.70 -0.05
N TRP A 448 16.48 16.10 0.78
CA TRP A 448 15.60 15.02 0.34
C TRP A 448 14.76 15.41 -0.89
N GLY A 449 14.17 16.60 -0.89
CA GLY A 449 13.35 17.12 -1.98
C GLY A 449 14.08 17.46 -3.28
N SER A 450 15.42 17.47 -3.29
CA SER A 450 16.19 17.64 -4.53
C SER A 450 16.21 16.36 -5.36
N ILE A 451 16.02 15.19 -4.72
CA ILE A 451 15.97 13.88 -5.38
C ILE A 451 14.59 13.20 -5.24
N HIS A 452 13.85 13.50 -4.17
CA HIS A 452 12.54 12.95 -3.87
C HIS A 452 11.41 13.86 -4.35
N GLN A 453 10.92 13.54 -5.54
CA GLN A 453 9.98 14.40 -6.26
C GLN A 453 8.77 13.64 -6.81
N ALA A 454 7.59 14.22 -6.61
CA ALA A 454 6.32 13.78 -7.16
C ALA A 454 6.10 14.38 -8.54
N THR A 455 5.91 13.52 -9.55
CA THR A 455 5.50 13.92 -10.91
C THR A 455 4.19 13.26 -11.26
N PHE A 456 3.16 14.07 -11.47
CA PHE A 456 1.82 13.59 -11.83
C PHE A 456 1.72 13.50 -13.35
N VAL A 457 1.72 12.27 -13.85
CA VAL A 457 1.69 11.98 -15.29
C VAL A 457 0.28 11.61 -15.73
N SER A 458 -0.23 12.30 -16.75
CA SER A 458 -1.59 12.07 -17.24
C SER A 458 -1.72 10.78 -18.04
N ALA A 459 -2.64 9.89 -17.67
CA ALA A 459 -3.03 8.79 -18.53
C ALA A 459 -4.16 9.26 -19.50
N PRO A 460 -4.05 9.09 -20.84
CA PRO A 460 -2.98 8.46 -21.62
C PRO A 460 -1.97 9.44 -22.26
N LEU A 461 -2.19 10.76 -22.14
CA LEU A 461 -1.49 11.76 -22.97
C LEU A 461 -0.12 12.19 -22.43
N GLY A 462 0.13 11.94 -21.15
CA GLY A 462 1.32 12.36 -20.42
C GLY A 462 2.61 11.68 -20.85
N GLN A 463 2.52 10.65 -21.69
CA GLN A 463 3.65 9.93 -22.31
C GLN A 463 3.47 9.82 -23.83
N SER A 464 2.81 10.81 -24.46
CA SER A 464 2.52 10.80 -25.89
C SER A 464 3.75 10.90 -26.80
N GLY A 465 4.92 11.27 -26.26
CA GLY A 465 6.12 11.62 -27.02
C GLY A 465 6.07 13.01 -27.65
N ILE A 466 5.01 13.77 -27.38
CA ILE A 466 4.80 15.12 -27.92
C ILE A 466 4.87 16.10 -26.76
N GLY A 467 6.04 16.71 -26.55
CA GLY A 467 6.33 17.51 -25.34
C GLY A 467 5.36 18.67 -25.07
N VAL A 468 4.72 19.25 -26.10
CA VAL A 468 3.68 20.28 -25.91
C VAL A 468 2.38 19.70 -25.35
N ILE A 469 2.04 18.45 -25.70
CA ILE A 469 0.88 17.77 -25.11
C ILE A 469 1.19 17.42 -23.67
N GLU A 470 2.36 16.84 -23.42
CA GLU A 470 2.80 16.42 -22.09
C GLU A 470 2.89 17.60 -21.11
N SER A 471 3.38 18.77 -21.55
CA SER A 471 3.45 19.95 -20.69
C SER A 471 2.09 20.55 -20.33
N LEU A 472 1.05 20.28 -21.12
CA LEU A 472 -0.32 20.71 -20.83
C LEU A 472 -0.99 19.80 -19.79
N VAL A 473 -0.69 18.51 -19.83
CA VAL A 473 -1.42 17.49 -19.05
C VAL A 473 -0.67 17.01 -17.82
N ASN A 474 0.66 17.07 -17.78
CA ASN A 474 1.44 16.64 -16.61
C ASN A 474 1.67 17.80 -15.63
N ARG A 475 1.96 17.45 -14.37
CA ARG A 475 2.37 18.40 -13.32
C ARG A 475 3.57 17.91 -12.54
N GLY A 476 4.37 18.86 -12.06
CA GLY A 476 5.63 18.60 -11.36
C GLY A 476 6.85 18.64 -12.28
N PRO A 477 8.01 18.16 -11.80
CA PRO A 477 8.21 17.53 -10.49
C PRO A 477 8.05 18.49 -9.31
N PHE A 478 7.55 17.99 -8.18
CA PHE A 478 7.44 18.73 -6.91
C PHE A 478 8.21 18.02 -5.78
N PRO A 479 9.06 18.72 -5.01
CA PRO A 479 9.69 18.16 -3.82
C PRO A 479 8.66 17.64 -2.81
N ALA A 480 8.85 16.41 -2.33
CA ALA A 480 7.92 15.75 -1.40
C ALA A 480 8.61 15.35 -0.08
N ASP A 481 7.84 15.32 1.00
CA ASP A 481 8.24 14.71 2.27
C ASP A 481 7.90 13.20 2.27
N GLY A 482 8.35 12.46 3.28
CA GLY A 482 8.00 11.05 3.44
C GLY A 482 8.97 10.11 2.74
N GLY A 483 8.55 8.87 2.51
CA GLY A 483 9.42 7.87 1.89
C GLY A 483 8.80 6.48 1.86
N ARG A 484 9.66 5.47 1.66
CA ARG A 484 9.28 4.07 1.70
C ARG A 484 9.13 3.61 3.15
N ASP A 485 8.14 2.77 3.45
CA ASP A 485 7.93 2.17 4.79
C ASP A 485 7.67 3.20 5.92
N ILE A 486 7.26 4.41 5.54
CA ILE A 486 6.97 5.55 6.41
C ILE A 486 5.47 5.90 6.31
N VAL A 487 4.88 6.46 7.38
CA VAL A 487 3.44 6.77 7.42
C VAL A 487 3.01 7.67 6.25
N ASN A 488 3.71 8.80 6.04
CA ASN A 488 3.60 9.60 4.82
C ASN A 488 4.29 8.88 3.64
N ALA A 489 3.60 7.88 3.07
CA ALA A 489 4.19 6.90 2.18
C ALA A 489 4.35 7.39 0.73
N ASN A 490 5.11 8.47 0.53
CA ASN A 490 5.64 8.82 -0.79
C ASN A 490 6.75 7.81 -1.15
N SER A 491 6.33 6.62 -1.54
CA SER A 491 7.20 5.47 -1.75
C SER A 491 7.96 5.55 -3.08
N TRP A 492 9.13 4.93 -3.10
CA TRP A 492 10.07 4.89 -4.24
C TRP A 492 10.76 3.51 -4.29
N ASN A 493 11.50 3.25 -5.37
CA ASN A 493 12.27 2.01 -5.55
C ASN A 493 13.71 2.29 -6.00
N TRP A 494 14.60 1.32 -5.82
CA TRP A 494 16.03 1.51 -6.08
C TRP A 494 16.40 1.59 -7.57
N ASN A 495 15.50 1.20 -8.49
CA ASN A 495 15.74 1.32 -9.94
C ASN A 495 15.70 2.78 -10.42
N ASN A 496 14.89 3.62 -9.76
CA ASN A 496 14.85 5.06 -9.97
C ASN A 496 14.94 5.77 -8.61
N PRO A 497 16.15 5.86 -8.02
CA PRO A 497 16.33 6.25 -6.63
C PRO A 497 15.66 7.56 -6.29
N ALA A 498 14.97 7.56 -5.15
CA ALA A 498 14.16 8.65 -4.61
C ALA A 498 13.00 9.14 -5.49
N SER A 499 12.80 8.70 -6.73
CA SER A 499 11.64 9.16 -7.50
C SER A 499 10.33 8.59 -6.92
N VAL A 500 9.36 9.46 -6.62
CA VAL A 500 8.07 9.04 -6.07
C VAL A 500 7.33 8.20 -7.10
N THR A 501 7.03 6.94 -6.76
CA THR A 501 6.27 6.01 -7.59
C THR A 501 4.94 5.59 -6.97
N GLY A 502 4.83 5.66 -5.64
CA GLY A 502 3.59 5.47 -4.89
C GLY A 502 3.39 6.60 -3.90
N HIS A 503 2.15 6.89 -3.52
CA HIS A 503 1.84 8.04 -2.67
C HIS A 503 0.47 7.90 -1.99
N PRO A 504 0.18 8.66 -0.91
CA PRO A 504 -1.17 8.85 -0.40
C PRO A 504 -2.11 9.38 -1.49
N SER A 505 -2.93 8.48 -2.01
CA SER A 505 -3.80 8.72 -3.17
C SER A 505 -5.04 9.54 -2.82
N MET A 506 -5.39 9.58 -1.53
CA MET A 506 -6.24 10.57 -0.88
C MET A 506 -5.89 10.59 0.60
N ARG A 507 -6.34 11.60 1.34
CA ARG A 507 -6.37 11.58 2.81
C ARG A 507 -7.74 12.01 3.30
N MET A 508 -8.26 11.33 4.30
CA MET A 508 -9.56 11.57 4.90
C MET A 508 -9.47 11.56 6.42
N ILE A 509 -10.19 12.47 7.08
CA ILE A 509 -10.43 12.48 8.52
C ILE A 509 -11.92 12.75 8.74
N VAL A 510 -12.63 11.82 9.37
CA VAL A 510 -14.06 11.94 9.70
C VAL A 510 -14.23 12.17 11.19
N ASP A 511 -14.95 13.23 11.53
CA ASP A 511 -15.37 13.53 12.90
C ASP A 511 -16.83 13.12 13.11
N MET A 512 -17.04 12.07 13.92
CA MET A 512 -18.38 11.55 14.18
C MET A 512 -19.22 12.47 15.07
N SER A 513 -18.60 13.46 15.73
CA SER A 513 -19.32 14.47 16.51
C SER A 513 -19.90 15.60 15.64
N ASP A 514 -19.27 15.86 14.49
CA ASP A 514 -19.67 16.88 13.55
C ASP A 514 -19.12 16.58 12.15
N PHE A 515 -19.97 16.02 11.29
CA PHE A 515 -19.56 15.68 9.92
C PHE A 515 -19.08 16.89 9.11
N GLU A 516 -19.51 18.12 9.42
CA GLU A 516 -19.02 19.32 8.72
C GLU A 516 -17.57 19.68 9.07
N SER A 517 -17.08 19.18 10.20
CA SER A 517 -15.67 19.32 10.63
C SER A 517 -14.75 18.25 10.02
N SER A 518 -15.30 17.35 9.19
CA SER A 518 -14.52 16.33 8.49
C SER A 518 -13.65 16.95 7.39
N LEU A 519 -12.50 16.34 7.12
CA LEU A 519 -11.44 16.87 6.26
C LEU A 519 -11.05 15.86 5.19
N THR A 520 -10.69 16.36 4.00
CA THR A 520 -10.32 15.56 2.84
C THR A 520 -9.30 16.30 1.98
N VAL A 521 -8.48 15.55 1.24
CA VAL A 521 -7.64 16.06 0.16
C VAL A 521 -7.30 14.93 -0.82
N ILE A 522 -7.24 15.26 -2.11
CA ILE A 522 -6.70 14.42 -3.17
C ILE A 522 -5.42 15.03 -3.75
N PRO A 523 -4.51 14.22 -4.31
CA PRO A 523 -3.17 14.63 -4.70
C PRO A 523 -3.07 15.59 -5.89
N THR A 524 -4.15 15.76 -6.66
CA THR A 524 -4.17 16.61 -7.86
C THR A 524 -5.32 17.61 -7.79
N GLY A 525 -6.46 17.27 -8.38
CA GLY A 525 -7.68 18.04 -8.36
C GLY A 525 -8.83 17.16 -8.82
N GLN A 526 -10.06 17.60 -8.56
CA GLN A 526 -11.27 16.81 -8.78
C GLN A 526 -11.59 16.59 -10.28
N SER A 527 -11.08 17.45 -11.15
CA SER A 527 -11.35 17.43 -12.58
C SER A 527 -10.24 16.69 -13.35
N GLY A 528 -10.64 15.84 -14.30
CA GLY A 528 -9.73 15.25 -15.30
C GLY A 528 -9.50 16.12 -16.53
N HIS A 529 -10.04 17.34 -16.59
CA HIS A 529 -9.92 18.24 -17.73
C HIS A 529 -8.74 19.22 -17.55
N PRO A 530 -7.69 19.18 -18.40
CA PRO A 530 -6.43 19.94 -18.17
C PRO A 530 -6.53 21.46 -18.02
N TYR A 531 -7.63 22.07 -18.45
CA TYR A 531 -7.87 23.51 -18.38
C TYR A 531 -8.96 23.89 -17.35
N HIS A 532 -9.47 22.93 -16.60
CA HIS A 532 -10.42 23.19 -15.53
C HIS A 532 -9.69 23.75 -14.31
N PRO A 533 -10.25 24.73 -13.57
CA PRO A 533 -9.63 25.26 -12.35
C PRO A 533 -9.27 24.17 -11.32
N HIS A 534 -10.14 23.17 -11.16
CA HIS A 534 -9.89 22.01 -10.28
C HIS A 534 -9.11 20.85 -10.91
N TYR A 535 -8.18 21.10 -11.84
CA TYR A 535 -7.34 20.04 -12.41
C TYR A 535 -6.16 19.67 -11.49
N ASP A 536 -5.61 20.67 -10.81
CA ASP A 536 -4.34 20.61 -10.07
C ASP A 536 -4.33 21.51 -8.81
N ASP A 537 -5.50 21.98 -8.38
CA ASP A 537 -5.66 22.98 -7.31
C ASP A 537 -5.43 22.44 -5.90
N GLN A 538 -5.44 21.12 -5.70
CA GLN A 538 -5.17 20.49 -4.42
C GLN A 538 -3.71 20.02 -4.26
N ILE A 539 -2.87 20.12 -5.31
CA ILE A 539 -1.46 19.68 -5.26
C ILE A 539 -0.72 20.33 -4.08
N GLU A 540 -0.87 21.65 -3.91
CA GLU A 540 -0.16 22.38 -2.84
C GLU A 540 -0.64 21.95 -1.46
N LEU A 541 -1.96 21.79 -1.26
CA LEU A 541 -2.53 21.29 -0.01
C LEU A 541 -1.97 19.90 0.33
N TRP A 542 -2.03 18.99 -0.64
CA TRP A 542 -1.59 17.61 -0.49
C TRP A 542 -0.09 17.51 -0.18
N LEU A 543 0.73 18.33 -0.85
CA LEU A 543 2.16 18.40 -0.61
C LEU A 543 2.47 18.88 0.80
N ASN A 544 1.67 19.76 1.38
CA ASN A 544 1.95 20.39 2.68
C ASN A 544 1.23 19.69 3.86
N GLY A 545 0.55 18.58 3.62
CA GLY A 545 -0.23 17.90 4.66
C GLY A 545 -1.45 18.72 5.10
N GLU A 546 -1.97 19.55 4.21
CA GLU A 546 -3.15 20.38 4.42
C GLU A 546 -4.39 19.73 3.78
N TYR A 547 -5.56 20.15 4.25
CA TYR A 547 -6.85 19.57 3.90
C TYR A 547 -7.85 20.67 3.56
N HIS A 548 -8.87 20.31 2.81
CA HIS A 548 -10.09 21.11 2.70
C HIS A 548 -11.26 20.40 3.39
N PRO A 549 -12.32 21.14 3.73
CA PRO A 549 -13.47 20.55 4.39
C PRO A 549 -14.26 19.58 3.49
N MET A 550 -14.83 18.56 4.12
CA MET A 550 -15.64 17.53 3.51
C MET A 550 -17.14 17.83 3.72
N TRP A 551 -17.63 18.91 3.10
CA TRP A 551 -19.01 19.37 3.26
C TRP A 551 -20.05 18.25 3.03
N PHE A 552 -21.01 18.14 3.94
CA PHE A 552 -21.97 17.03 3.95
C PHE A 552 -23.43 17.50 3.95
N GLY A 553 -23.79 18.38 4.86
CA GLY A 553 -25.13 18.91 5.02
C GLY A 553 -25.51 19.83 3.87
N ARG A 554 -26.78 19.75 3.46
CA ARG A 554 -27.29 20.51 2.30
C ARG A 554 -26.99 22.00 2.38
N GLU A 555 -27.16 22.62 3.56
CA GLU A 555 -26.91 24.05 3.73
C GLU A 555 -25.44 24.40 3.51
N ALA A 556 -24.51 23.60 4.05
CA ALA A 556 -23.07 23.80 3.85
C ALA A 556 -22.67 23.59 2.38
N VAL A 557 -23.21 22.56 1.73
CA VAL A 557 -22.97 22.27 0.31
C VAL A 557 -23.48 23.42 -0.57
N GLU A 558 -24.72 23.87 -0.37
CA GLU A 558 -25.31 24.96 -1.17
C GLU A 558 -24.61 26.31 -0.92
N ALA A 559 -24.17 26.58 0.32
CA ALA A 559 -23.44 27.81 0.66
C ALA A 559 -22.03 27.89 0.05
N ASN A 560 -21.41 26.73 -0.22
CA ASN A 560 -20.06 26.63 -0.78
C ASN A 560 -20.05 26.13 -2.25
N ALA A 561 -21.20 26.12 -2.92
CA ALA A 561 -21.29 25.65 -4.30
C ALA A 561 -20.68 26.65 -5.29
N GLU A 562 -19.75 26.18 -6.13
CA GLU A 562 -19.19 26.98 -7.23
C GLU A 562 -20.07 26.95 -8.50
N GLY A 563 -20.89 25.92 -8.66
CA GLY A 563 -21.79 25.76 -9.80
C GLY A 563 -22.91 24.77 -9.52
N VAL A 564 -24.02 24.91 -10.25
CA VAL A 564 -25.19 24.02 -10.14
C VAL A 564 -25.64 23.60 -11.54
N LEU A 565 -25.74 22.28 -11.76
CA LEU A 565 -26.31 21.69 -12.97
C LEU A 565 -27.59 20.94 -12.59
N VAL A 566 -28.70 21.27 -13.25
CA VAL A 566 -29.98 20.57 -13.09
C VAL A 566 -30.20 19.69 -14.32
N LEU A 567 -30.31 18.37 -14.10
CA LEU A 567 -30.65 17.39 -15.13
C LEU A 567 -32.11 16.98 -14.97
N GLU A 568 -32.91 17.15 -16.01
CA GLU A 568 -34.33 16.76 -16.02
C GLU A 568 -34.52 15.46 -16.82
N PRO A 569 -35.43 14.55 -16.41
CA PRO A 569 -35.76 13.37 -17.19
C PRO A 569 -36.24 13.74 -18.59
N GLY A 570 -35.80 12.99 -19.61
CA GLY A 570 -36.35 13.12 -20.96
C GLY A 570 -37.84 12.77 -20.99
N GLU A 571 -38.59 13.46 -21.86
CA GLU A 571 -40.04 13.22 -22.07
C GLU A 571 -40.38 11.79 -22.52
#